data_AF-A0A183KH06-F1
#
_entry.id   AF-A0A183KH06-F1
#
_cell.length_a   1.000
_cell.length_b   1.000
_cell.length_c   1.000
_cell.angle_alpha   90.00
_cell.angle_beta   90.00
_cell.angle_gamma   90.00
#
_symmetry.space_group_name_H-M   'P 1'
#
loop_
_entity.id
_entity.type
_entity.pdbx_description
1 polymer ?
#
loop_
_entity_poly.entity_id
_entity_poly.type
_entity_poly.pdbx_seq_one_letter_code
_entity_poly.pdbx_strand_id
1 'polypeptide(L)'
;MIICKNPINCPNYYPREPLTGTDNEEYYMKLDAQTLFFIFYYFEGTKAQYFAAKALKRMSWRFHTKFMMWFQRHEEPKQITDEYESGSYIYYDYRTMRQRKKEEFMFHYSFLEDKDF
;
A
#
# COMPACT_ATOMS: atom_id res chain seq x y z
N MET A 1 -6.49 -14.24 4.65
CA MET A 1 -7.59 -13.25 4.59
C MET A 1 -8.06 -12.94 6.01
N ILE A 2 -7.81 -11.73 6.51
CA ILE A 2 -8.11 -11.35 7.91
C ILE A 2 -9.58 -10.91 8.06
N ILE A 3 -10.20 -10.41 6.99
CA ILE A 3 -11.60 -10.01 6.97
C ILE A 3 -12.47 -11.18 6.48
N CYS A 4 -13.40 -11.63 7.34
CA CYS A 4 -14.41 -12.62 7.00
C CYS A 4 -15.75 -11.96 6.76
N LYS A 5 -16.55 -12.48 5.81
CA LYS A 5 -17.91 -12.00 5.60
C LYS A 5 -18.77 -12.33 6.83
N ASN A 6 -19.35 -11.31 7.46
CA ASN A 6 -20.28 -11.46 8.56
C ASN A 6 -21.61 -10.77 8.21
N PRO A 7 -22.58 -11.50 7.63
CA PRO A 7 -23.86 -10.90 7.24
C PRO A 7 -24.67 -10.52 8.48
N ILE A 8 -25.05 -9.24 8.57
CA ILE A 8 -25.90 -8.70 9.63
C ILE A 8 -27.11 -8.00 9.02
N ASN A 9 -28.23 -7.96 9.75
CA ASN A 9 -29.40 -7.22 9.31
C ASN A 9 -29.17 -5.71 9.52
N CYS A 10 -28.65 -5.06 8.49
CA CYS A 10 -28.38 -3.62 8.51
C CYS A 10 -29.69 -2.84 8.30
N PRO A 11 -29.96 -1.76 9.06
CA PRO A 11 -31.14 -0.93 8.86
C PRO A 11 -31.28 -0.43 7.42
N ASN A 12 -32.52 -0.32 6.93
CA ASN A 12 -32.83 -0.04 5.52
C ASN A 12 -32.32 1.32 5.00
N TYR A 13 -31.97 2.23 5.90
CA TYR A 13 -31.43 3.56 5.56
C TYR A 13 -29.91 3.56 5.31
N TYR A 14 -29.20 2.46 5.59
CA TYR A 14 -27.80 2.30 5.19
C TYR A 14 -27.67 1.63 3.81
N PRO A 15 -26.61 1.92 3.03
CA PRO A 15 -26.33 1.22 1.79
C PRO A 15 -26.16 -0.29 2.02
N ARG A 16 -26.85 -1.11 1.22
CA ARG A 16 -26.74 -2.58 1.28
C ARG A 16 -25.79 -3.18 0.25
N GLU A 17 -25.51 -2.42 -0.80
CA GLU A 17 -24.62 -2.81 -1.90
C GLU A 17 -23.52 -1.76 -2.07
N PRO A 18 -22.32 -2.15 -2.53
CA PRO A 18 -21.30 -1.20 -2.91
C PRO A 18 -21.78 -0.25 -4.00
N LEU A 19 -21.23 0.96 -4.01
CA LEU A 19 -21.49 1.93 -5.07
C LEU A 19 -21.08 1.37 -6.44
N THR A 20 -21.91 1.61 -7.45
CA THR A 20 -21.65 1.20 -8.83
C THR A 20 -20.36 1.82 -9.36
N GLY A 21 -19.56 1.05 -10.10
CA GLY A 21 -18.33 1.54 -10.72
C GLY A 21 -17.15 1.71 -9.75
N THR A 22 -17.18 1.06 -8.59
CA THR A 22 -16.06 1.06 -7.63
C THR A 22 -15.08 -0.11 -7.80
N ASP A 23 -15.44 -1.13 -8.58
CA ASP A 23 -14.57 -2.29 -8.88
C ASP A 23 -13.74 -2.11 -10.16
N ASN A 24 -13.02 -0.99 -10.25
CA ASN A 24 -12.06 -0.71 -11.32
C ASN A 24 -10.82 0.01 -10.80
N GLU A 25 -9.77 0.01 -11.60
CA GLU A 25 -8.49 0.62 -11.23
C GLU A 25 -8.63 2.14 -11.03
N GLU A 26 -9.37 2.83 -11.91
CA GLU A 26 -9.56 4.28 -11.86
C GLU A 26 -10.16 4.76 -10.53
N TYR A 27 -10.99 3.95 -9.89
CA TYR A 27 -11.53 4.24 -8.57
C TYR A 27 -10.45 4.17 -7.48
N TYR A 28 -9.67 3.09 -7.44
CA TYR A 28 -8.60 2.88 -6.44
C TYR A 28 -7.53 3.96 -6.54
N MET A 29 -7.27 4.40 -7.77
CA MET A 29 -6.38 5.49 -8.11
C MET A 29 -6.77 6.86 -7.50
N LYS A 30 -8.01 7.02 -6.99
CA LYS A 30 -8.50 8.23 -6.30
C LYS A 30 -8.50 8.08 -4.78
N LEU A 31 -8.29 6.88 -4.25
CA LEU A 31 -8.26 6.64 -2.81
C LEU A 31 -6.96 7.17 -2.22
N ASP A 32 -7.00 7.56 -0.95
CA ASP A 32 -5.81 7.98 -0.23
C ASP A 32 -4.93 6.78 0.18
N ALA A 33 -3.65 7.05 0.45
CA ALA A 33 -2.69 6.00 0.78
C ALA A 33 -3.10 5.18 2.01
N GLN A 34 -3.74 5.79 3.03
CA GLN A 34 -4.14 5.06 4.23
C GLN A 34 -5.21 4.00 3.92
N THR A 35 -6.20 4.33 3.11
CA THR A 35 -7.21 3.38 2.62
C THR A 35 -6.56 2.28 1.79
N LEU A 36 -5.63 2.63 0.91
CA LEU A 36 -4.92 1.66 0.07
C LEU A 36 -4.06 0.69 0.90
N PHE A 37 -3.38 1.17 1.95
CA PHE A 37 -2.65 0.29 2.88
C PHE A 37 -3.59 -0.66 3.61
N PHE A 38 -4.73 -0.17 4.09
CA PHE A 38 -5.74 -1.02 4.72
C PHE A 38 -6.20 -2.13 3.76
N ILE A 39 -6.53 -1.78 2.53
CA ILE A 39 -6.93 -2.78 1.52
C ILE A 39 -5.79 -3.78 1.28
N PHE A 40 -4.56 -3.30 1.11
CA PHE A 40 -3.41 -4.13 0.80
C PHE A 40 -3.10 -5.19 1.88
N TYR A 41 -3.17 -4.82 3.17
CA TYR A 41 -2.83 -5.74 4.26
C TYR A 41 -3.99 -6.62 4.71
N TYR A 42 -5.24 -6.14 4.64
CA TYR A 42 -6.38 -6.89 5.19
C TYR A 42 -7.12 -7.75 4.16
N PHE A 43 -6.99 -7.44 2.86
CA PHE A 43 -7.61 -8.17 1.76
C PHE A 43 -6.58 -8.92 0.90
N GLU A 44 -5.60 -9.52 1.56
CA GLU A 44 -4.57 -10.33 0.91
C GLU A 44 -5.14 -11.40 -0.03
N GLY A 45 -4.55 -11.54 -1.22
CA GLY A 45 -4.93 -12.52 -2.24
C GLY A 45 -6.13 -12.12 -3.09
N THR A 46 -6.62 -10.88 -2.98
CA THR A 46 -7.79 -10.40 -3.74
C THR A 46 -7.42 -9.42 -4.85
N LYS A 47 -8.33 -9.25 -5.82
CA LYS A 47 -8.27 -8.21 -6.85
C LYS A 47 -8.14 -6.80 -6.25
N ALA A 48 -8.76 -6.56 -5.09
CA ALA A 48 -8.67 -5.29 -4.37
C ALA A 48 -7.23 -5.00 -3.89
N GLN A 49 -6.51 -6.02 -3.38
CA GLN A 49 -5.09 -5.87 -3.02
C GLN A 49 -4.25 -5.51 -4.25
N TYR A 50 -4.49 -6.16 -5.40
CA TYR A 50 -3.79 -5.85 -6.65
C TYR A 50 -4.00 -4.40 -7.08
N PHE A 51 -5.24 -3.92 -7.12
CA PHE A 51 -5.53 -2.53 -7.45
C PHE A 51 -4.94 -1.55 -6.43
N ALA A 52 -4.95 -1.89 -5.15
CA ALA A 52 -4.32 -1.08 -4.12
C ALA A 52 -2.79 -0.95 -4.33
N ALA A 53 -2.12 -2.05 -4.66
CA ALA A 53 -0.70 -2.05 -4.97
C ALA A 53 -0.37 -1.18 -6.20
N LYS A 54 -1.15 -1.28 -7.28
CA LYS A 54 -0.97 -0.42 -8.46
C LYS A 54 -1.13 1.06 -8.12
N ALA A 55 -2.16 1.41 -7.35
CA ALA A 55 -2.38 2.79 -6.93
C ALA A 55 -1.25 3.32 -6.06
N LEU A 56 -0.76 2.54 -5.09
CA LEU A 56 0.39 2.89 -4.27
C LEU A 56 1.67 3.08 -5.11
N LYS A 57 1.94 2.18 -6.07
CA LYS A 57 3.08 2.30 -7.00
C LYS A 57 3.03 3.60 -7.81
N ARG A 58 1.85 3.99 -8.29
CA ARG A 58 1.62 5.25 -9.02
C ARG A 58 1.81 6.48 -8.14
N MET A 59 1.58 6.35 -6.83
CA MET A 59 1.89 7.36 -5.83
C MET A 59 3.36 7.30 -5.36
N SER A 60 4.25 6.66 -6.12
CA SER A 60 5.68 6.53 -5.81
C SER A 60 5.99 5.76 -4.52
N TRP A 61 5.07 4.93 -4.04
CA TRP A 61 5.38 3.96 -3.00
C TRP A 61 6.04 2.72 -3.62
N ARG A 62 6.96 2.11 -2.88
CA ARG A 62 7.67 0.88 -3.24
C ARG A 62 7.57 -0.12 -2.12
N PHE A 63 7.19 -1.35 -2.41
CA PHE A 63 7.10 -2.39 -1.41
C PHE A 63 8.46 -3.02 -1.15
N HIS A 64 8.84 -3.13 0.12
CA HIS A 64 10.06 -3.76 0.57
C HIS A 64 9.76 -5.18 1.04
N THR A 65 10.17 -6.20 0.28
CA THR A 65 9.78 -7.60 0.48
C THR A 65 10.21 -8.18 1.83
N LYS A 66 11.39 -7.83 2.33
CA LYS A 66 11.87 -8.27 3.66
C LYS A 66 11.07 -7.69 4.84
N PHE A 67 10.73 -6.40 4.80
CA PHE A 67 9.99 -5.76 5.89
C PHE A 67 8.47 -5.91 5.71
N MET A 68 8.03 -6.26 4.50
CA MET A 68 6.63 -6.29 4.10
C MET A 68 5.96 -4.94 4.39
N MET A 69 6.63 -3.86 4.00
CA MET A 69 6.19 -2.48 4.22
C MET A 69 6.38 -1.64 2.96
N TRP A 70 5.52 -0.65 2.79
CA TRP A 70 5.61 0.33 1.71
C TRP A 70 6.47 1.51 2.15
N PHE A 71 7.40 1.93 1.29
CA PHE A 71 8.30 3.05 1.48
C PHE A 71 8.10 4.07 0.36
N GLN A 72 8.27 5.35 0.69
CA GLN A 72 8.32 6.44 -0.27
C GLN A 72 9.50 7.34 0.12
N ARG A 73 10.25 7.81 -0.88
CA ARG A 73 11.31 8.81 -0.66
C ARG A 73 10.69 10.06 -0.07
N HIS A 74 11.22 10.53 1.07
CA HIS A 74 10.81 11.81 1.65
C HIS A 74 11.51 12.98 0.95
N GLU A 75 12.78 12.75 0.58
CA GLU A 75 13.66 13.67 -0.14
C GLU A 75 14.49 12.86 -1.15
N GLU A 76 15.25 13.52 -2.01
CA GLU A 76 16.20 12.83 -2.91
C GLU A 76 17.22 12.02 -2.08
N PRO A 77 17.48 10.75 -2.42
CA PRO A 77 18.42 9.93 -1.67
C PRO A 77 19.83 10.51 -1.73
N LYS A 78 20.53 10.48 -0.60
CA LYS A 78 21.91 10.97 -0.47
C LYS A 78 22.90 10.12 -1.26
N GLN A 79 22.59 8.84 -1.45
CA GLN A 79 23.44 7.91 -2.19
C GLN A 79 22.55 6.96 -3.00
N ILE A 80 22.95 6.71 -4.24
CA ILE A 80 22.36 5.71 -5.13
C ILE A 80 23.52 4.89 -5.71
N THR A 81 23.48 3.57 -5.58
CA THR A 81 24.38 2.62 -6.23
C THR A 81 23.56 1.64 -7.08
N ASP A 82 24.19 0.62 -7.67
CA ASP A 82 23.48 -0.44 -8.39
C ASP A 82 22.80 -1.44 -7.44
N GLU A 83 23.21 -1.48 -6.17
CA GLU A 83 22.73 -2.44 -5.17
C GLU A 83 21.72 -1.84 -4.19
N TYR A 84 21.82 -0.55 -3.89
CA TYR A 84 20.96 0.11 -2.92
C TYR A 84 20.82 1.63 -3.17
N GLU A 85 19.85 2.23 -2.50
CA GLU A 85 19.78 3.66 -2.26
C GLU A 85 19.71 3.97 -0.77
N SER A 86 20.31 5.08 -0.35
CA SER A 86 20.31 5.54 1.05
C SER A 86 19.79 6.96 1.14
N GLY A 87 18.84 7.20 2.04
CA GLY A 87 18.21 8.52 2.17
C GLY A 87 17.15 8.58 3.26
N SER A 88 16.37 9.66 3.24
CA SER A 88 15.22 9.85 4.12
C SER A 88 13.97 9.25 3.49
N TYR A 89 13.28 8.37 4.23
CA TYR A 89 12.07 7.70 3.76
C TYR A 89 10.92 7.91 4.73
N ILE A 90 9.71 7.97 4.18
CA ILE A 90 8.51 7.66 4.94
C ILE A 90 8.09 6.22 4.62
N TYR A 91 7.57 5.52 5.62
CA TYR A 91 7.07 4.17 5.46
C TYR A 91 5.79 3.96 6.25
N TYR A 92 4.97 3.02 5.83
CA TYR A 92 3.76 2.63 6.55
C TYR A 92 4.02 1.40 7.42
N ASP A 93 3.99 1.58 8.74
CA ASP A 93 4.07 0.49 9.71
C ASP A 93 2.67 -0.11 9.90
N TYR A 94 2.45 -1.27 9.29
CA TYR A 94 1.16 -1.98 9.38
C TYR A 94 0.84 -2.49 10.80
N ARG A 95 1.85 -2.65 11.67
CA ARG A 95 1.62 -3.12 13.05
C ARG A 95 1.06 -2.01 13.92
N THR A 96 1.55 -0.77 13.73
CA THR A 96 1.04 0.40 14.47
C THR A 96 0.01 1.21 13.68
N MET A 97 -0.29 0.82 12.44
CA MET A 97 -1.22 1.48 11.52
C MET A 97 -0.89 2.96 11.30
N ARG A 98 0.40 3.31 11.25
CA ARG A 98 0.88 4.70 11.17
C ARG A 98 1.99 4.87 10.15
N GLN A 99 2.02 6.03 9.52
CA GLN A 99 3.19 6.47 8.77
C GLN A 99 4.29 6.90 9.74
N ARG A 100 5.53 6.54 9.40
CA ARG A 100 6.74 6.83 10.17
C ARG A 100 7.81 7.36 9.23
N LYS A 101 8.65 8.25 9.74
CA LYS A 101 9.85 8.72 9.03
C LYS A 101 11.06 7.94 9.50
N LYS A 102 11.97 7.61 8.60
CA LYS A 102 13.27 7.03 8.90
C LYS A 102 14.35 7.75 8.11
N GLU A 103 15.25 8.39 8.86
CA GLU A 103 16.45 8.98 8.30
C GLU A 103 17.49 7.90 8.00
N GLU A 104 18.33 8.15 6.99
CA GLU A 104 19.47 7.30 6.62
C GLU A 104 19.10 5.83 6.44
N PHE A 105 17.92 5.60 5.85
CA PHE A 105 17.48 4.26 5.52
C PHE A 105 18.14 3.79 4.23
N MET A 106 18.77 2.62 4.31
CA MET A 106 19.33 1.90 3.16
C MET A 106 18.29 0.94 2.59
N PHE A 107 17.75 1.29 1.42
CA PHE A 107 16.85 0.45 0.65
C PHE A 107 17.69 -0.38 -0.33
N HIS A 108 17.90 -1.67 -0.04
CA HIS A 108 18.54 -2.59 -0.97
C HIS A 108 17.56 -3.02 -2.06
N TYR A 109 17.98 -2.92 -3.33
CA TYR A 109 17.12 -3.30 -4.46
C TYR A 109 16.84 -4.80 -4.53
N SER A 110 17.66 -5.63 -3.88
CA SER A 110 17.36 -7.05 -3.67
C SER A 110 16.07 -7.31 -2.88
N PHE A 111 15.56 -6.30 -2.18
CA PHE A 111 14.28 -6.36 -1.47
C PHE A 111 13.21 -5.46 -2.10
N LEU A 112 13.49 -4.84 -3.23
CA LEU A 112 12.45 -4.18 -4.01
C LEU A 112 11.57 -5.26 -4.63
N GLU A 113 10.25 -5.11 -4.52
CA GLU A 113 9.33 -5.98 -5.27
C GLU A 113 9.66 -5.97 -6.77
N ASP A 114 9.55 -7.13 -7.43
CA ASP A 114 9.85 -7.25 -8.86
C ASP A 114 9.00 -6.27 -9.69
N LYS A 115 9.65 -5.69 -10.71
CA LYS A 115 9.05 -4.70 -11.62
C LYS A 115 7.91 -5.27 -12.46
N ASP A 116 7.78 -6.60 -12.52
CA ASP A 116 6.81 -7.30 -13.34
C ASP A 116 5.46 -7.45 -12.62
N PHE A 117 4.77 -6.31 -12.45
CA PHE A 117 3.32 -6.25 -12.22
C PHE A 117 2.71 -5.00 -12.86
#